data_AF-A0A1I7LFH6-F1
#
_entry.id   AF-A0A1I7LFH6-F1
#
_cell.length_a   1.000
_cell.length_b   1.000
_cell.length_c   1.000
_cell.angle_alpha   90.00
_cell.angle_beta   90.00
_cell.angle_gamma   90.00
#
_symmetry.space_group_name_H-M   'P 1'
#
loop_
_entity.id
_entity.type
_entity.pdbx_description
1 polymer ?
#
loop_
_entity_poly.entity_id
_entity_poly.type
_entity_poly.pdbx_seq_one_letter_code
_entity_poly.pdbx_strand_id
1 'polypeptide(L)' 'MIEHMLSDHFPIAIVLHILNPFTVRMTGANVNRRTMDNLRTAGFSIQEMRFIAFSDVFRLIVAVPNKHP' A
#
# COMPACT_ATOMS: atom_id res chain seq x y z
N MET A 1 7.58 -2.09 6.23
CA MET A 1 6.39 -1.26 6.51
C MET A 1 5.14 -2.03 6.15
N ILE A 2 4.05 -1.84 6.89
CA ILE A 2 2.73 -2.39 6.54
C ILE A 2 1.94 -1.27 5.88
N GLU A 3 1.44 -1.52 4.68
CA GLU A 3 0.71 -0.55 3.87
C GLU A 3 -0.66 -1.11 3.50
N HIS A 4 -1.66 -0.24 3.49
CA HIS A 4 -3.00 -0.55 3.02
C HIS A 4 -3.12 -0.11 1.56
N MET A 5 -3.40 -1.05 0.66
CA MET A 5 -3.54 -0.81 -0.78
C MET A 5 -4.89 -1.35 -1.27
N LEU A 6 -5.36 -0.84 -2.41
CA LEU A 6 -6.54 -1.42 -3.05
C LEU A 6 -6.25 -2.88 -3.43
N SER A 7 -7.25 -3.73 -3.24
CA SER A 7 -7.19 -5.13 -3.65
C SER A 7 -7.14 -5.24 -5.18
N ASP A 8 -6.34 -6.18 -5.69
CA ASP A 8 -6.33 -6.59 -7.10
C ASP A 8 -7.49 -7.54 -7.41
N HIS A 9 -8.21 -8.03 -6.39
CA HIS A 9 -9.39 -8.86 -6.54
C HIS A 9 -10.65 -8.00 -6.70
N PHE A 10 -11.30 -8.09 -7.86
CA PHE A 10 -12.46 -7.27 -8.23
C PHE A 10 -13.59 -7.20 -7.17
N PRO A 11 -14.03 -8.31 -6.54
CA PRO A 11 -15.08 -8.24 -5.52
C PRO A 11 -14.64 -7.47 -4.26
N ILE A 12 -13.40 -7.67 -3.84
CA ILE A 12 -12.83 -7.04 -2.66
C ILE A 12 -12.63 -5.54 -2.95
N ALA A 13 -12.14 -5.19 -4.14
CA ALA A 13 -12.01 -3.80 -4.58
C ALA A 13 -13.34 -3.03 -4.51
N ILE A 14 -14.46 -3.63 -4.93
CA ILE A 14 -15.80 -3.00 -4.84
C ILE A 14 -16.17 -2.69 -3.39
N VAL A 15 -15.99 -3.65 -2.48
CA VAL A 15 -16.27 -3.45 -1.05
C VAL A 15 -15.42 -2.31 -0.49
N LEU A 16 -14.12 -2.29 -0.82
CA LEU A 16 -13.24 -1.20 -0.39
C LEU A 16 -13.66 0.14 -0.96
N HIS A 17 -14.10 0.23 -2.22
CA HIS A 17 -14.59 1.47 -2.82
C HIS A 17 -15.83 2.01 -2.10
N ILE A 18 -16.74 1.15 -1.65
CA ILE A 18 -17.93 1.53 -0.86
C ILE A 18 -17.53 2.03 0.53
N LEU A 19 -16.54 1.40 1.16
CA LEU A 19 -16.04 1.80 2.48
C LEU A 19 -15.16 3.05 2.43
N ASN A 20 -14.49 3.30 1.30
CA ASN A 20 -13.56 4.41 1.10
C ASN A 20 -14.09 5.81 1.50
N PRO A 21 -15.30 6.26 1.11
CA PRO A 21 -15.82 7.57 1.54
C PRO A 21 -15.98 7.69 3.05
N PHE A 22 -16.27 6.59 3.76
CA PHE A 22 -16.33 6.57 5.22
C PHE A 22 -14.95 6.61 5.84
N THR A 23 -14.02 5.80 5.33
CA THR A 23 -12.65 5.73 5.82
C THR A 23 -11.91 7.06 5.61
N VAL A 24 -11.99 7.66 4.43
CA VAL A 24 -11.36 8.95 4.12
C VAL A 24 -11.90 10.06 5.03
N ARG A 25 -13.20 10.03 5.37
CA ARG A 25 -13.81 11.00 6.28
C ARG A 25 -13.40 10.81 7.74
N MET A 26 -13.08 9.58 8.16
CA MET A 26 -12.66 9.27 9.53
C MET A 26 -11.15 9.44 9.76
N THR A 27 -10.31 9.05 8.82
CA THR A 27 -8.84 9.05 9.00
C THR A 27 -8.15 10.21 8.29
N GLY A 28 -8.83 10.87 7.35
CA GLY A 28 -8.22 11.89 6.49
C GLY A 28 -7.12 11.36 5.56
N ALA A 29 -6.85 10.04 5.59
CA ALA A 29 -5.76 9.43 4.84
C ALA A 29 -6.20 9.14 3.41
N ASN A 30 -5.57 9.81 2.44
CA ASN A 30 -5.75 9.51 1.03
C ASN A 30 -5.05 8.18 0.69
N VAL A 31 -5.85 7.15 0.42
CA VAL A 31 -5.39 5.78 0.11
C VAL A 31 -4.68 5.71 -1.27
N ASN A 32 -4.73 6.76 -2.09
CA ASN A 32 -4.00 6.84 -3.37
C ASN A 32 -2.49 7.15 -3.21
N ARG A 33 -1.88 6.81 -2.07
CA ARG A 33 -0.46 7.06 -1.85
C ARG A 33 0.36 6.09 -2.72
N ARG A 34 1.19 6.65 -3.60
CA ARG A 34 2.15 5.88 -4.41
C ARG A 34 3.36 5.47 -3.58
N THR A 35 3.16 4.65 -2.55
CA THR A 35 4.23 4.27 -1.61
C THR A 35 5.42 3.62 -2.31
N MET A 36 5.17 2.83 -3.34
CA MET A 36 6.22 2.18 -4.16
C MET A 36 7.08 3.19 -4.93
N ASP A 37 6.45 4.19 -5.55
CA ASP A 37 7.17 5.24 -6.29
C ASP A 37 7.97 6.12 -5.32
N ASN A 38 7.37 6.49 -4.18
CA ASN A 38 8.04 7.26 -3.13
C ASN A 38 9.28 6.53 -2.59
N LEU A 39 9.19 5.20 -2.39
CA LEU A 39 10.33 4.40 -1.96
C LEU A 39 11.45 4.41 -2.99
N ARG A 40 11.12 4.25 -4.27
CA ARG A 40 12.09 4.33 -5.37
C ARG A 40 12.75 5.69 -5.45
N THR A 41 11.98 6.78 -5.39
CA THR A 41 12.49 8.16 -5.40
C THR A 41 13.34 8.48 -4.17
N ALA A 42 12.98 7.93 -3.01
CA ALA A 42 13.77 8.07 -1.78
C ALA A 42 15.04 7.22 -1.76
N GLY A 43 15.36 6.52 -2.85
CA GLY A 43 16.58 5.72 -2.96
C GLY A 43 16.49 4.40 -2.22
N PHE A 44 15.31 3.79 -2.11
CA PHE A 44 15.17 2.42 -1.58
C PHE A 44 14.97 1.42 -2.72
N SER A 45 15.63 0.26 -2.61
CA SER A 45 15.29 -0.93 -3.39
C SER A 45 14.29 -1.78 -2.60
N ILE A 46 13.24 -2.21 -3.28
CA ILE A 46 12.19 -3.02 -2.69
C ILE A 46 12.61 -4.48 -2.82
N GLN A 47 12.98 -5.09 -1.69
CA GLN A 47 13.44 -6.48 -1.64
C GLN A 47 12.25 -7.44 -1.70
N GLU A 48 11.16 -7.07 -1.02
CA GLU A 48 10.04 -7.98 -0.86
C GLU A 48 8.73 -7.23 -0.66
N MET A 49 7.65 -7.80 -1.22
CA MET A 49 6.28 -7.45 -0.94
C MET A 49 5.50 -8.73 -0.65
N ARG A 50 4.88 -8.82 0.53
CA ARG A 50 3.99 -9.95 0.89
C ARG A 50 2.60 -9.45 1.22
N PHE A 51 1.58 -10.21 0.85
CA PHE A 51 0.23 -9.98 1.33
C PHE A 51 0.07 -10.58 2.72
N ILE A 52 -0.45 -9.81 3.68
CA ILE A 52 -0.47 -10.22 5.08
C ILE A 52 -1.88 -10.26 5.70
N ALA A 53 -2.85 -9.54 5.14
CA ALA A 53 -4.23 -9.59 5.63
C ALA A 53 -5.24 -9.15 4.55
N PHE A 54 -6.48 -9.64 4.70
CA PHE A 54 -7.62 -9.32 3.83
C PHE A 54 -7.30 -9.57 2.34
N SER A 55 -6.83 -10.77 2.03
CA SER A 55 -6.31 -11.21 0.72
C SER A 55 -5.03 -10.49 0.30
N ASP A 56 -5.12 -9.23 -0.08
CA ASP A 56 -4.06 -8.40 -0.68
C ASP A 56 -4.20 -6.91 -0.31
N VAL A 57 -5.18 -6.59 0.54
CA VAL A 57 -5.46 -5.23 1.01
C VAL A 57 -4.34 -4.72 1.91
N PHE A 58 -3.82 -5.57 2.79
CA PHE A 58 -2.65 -5.23 3.60
C PHE A 58 -1.42 -5.92 3.06
N ARG A 59 -0.39 -5.11 2.79
CA ARG A 59 0.88 -5.57 2.24
C ARG A 59 2.02 -5.22 3.18
N LEU A 60 2.89 -6.17 3.46
CA LEU A 60 4.18 -5.94 4.09
C LEU A 60 5.21 -5.67 3.01
N ILE A 61 5.83 -4.49 3.05
CA ILE A 61 6.91 -4.09 2.15
C ILE A 61 8.21 -4.07 2.95
N VAL A 62 9.19 -4.84 2.47
CA VAL A 62 10.58 -4.81 2.96
C VAL A 62 11.42 -4.13 1.89
N ALA A 63 12.04 -3.01 2.27
CA ALA A 63 12.89 -2.24 1.40
C ALA A 63 14.22 -1.95 2.10
N VAL A 64 15.30 -1.90 1.33
CA VAL A 64 16.63 -1.56 1.80
C VAL A 64 17.07 -0.26 1.12
N PRO A 65 17.83 0.61 1.82
CA PRO A 65 18.44 1.75 1.15
C PRO A 65 19.32 1.25 0.01
N ASN A 66 19.22 1.88 -1.16
CA ASN A 66 20.21 1.74 -2.21
C ASN A 66 21.51 2.29 -1.64
N LYS A 67 22.45 1.40 -1.32
CA LYS A 67 23.82 1.77 -1.07
C LYS A 67 24.40 2.24 -2.40
N HIS A 68 24.18 3.50 -2.75
CA HIS A 68 25.11 4.19 -3.62
C HIS A 68 26.15 4.91 -2.75
N PRO A 69 27.45 4.72 -3.00
CA PRO A 69 28.53 5.46 -2.35
C PRO A 69 28.50 6.95 -2.69
#